data_AF-A0A9P7E0U3-F1
#
_entry.id   AF-A0A9P7E0U3-F1
#
_cell.length_a   1.000
_cell.length_b   1.000
_cell.length_c   1.000
_cell.angle_alpha   90.00
_cell.angle_beta   90.00
_cell.angle_gamma   90.00
#
_symmetry.space_group_name_H-M   'P 1'
#
loop_
_entity.id
_entity.type
_entity.pdbx_description
1 polymer ?
#
loop_
_entity_poly.entity_id
_entity_poly.type
_entity_poly.pdbx_seq_one_letter_code
_entity_poly.pdbx_strand_id
1 'polypeptide(L)'
;VPSLSEIRHRTEIIFGRRACLWQLKVAEAFLLRDRDIICMAGTGKGKTLTFWMPLLFDSTSVQIVITPLNLLGEQNVQALTKAGIRAISIHAETATTHHFQAIENLEYRVVIVSPEQVMKD
;
A
#
# COMPACT_ATOMS: atom_id res chain seq x y z
N VAL A 1 8.28 -10.33 -13.63
CA VAL A 1 8.26 -10.15 -12.16
C VAL A 1 9.70 -10.22 -11.64
N PRO A 2 10.15 -9.31 -10.75
CA PRO A 2 11.50 -9.33 -10.16
C PRO A 2 11.74 -10.60 -9.32
N SER A 3 13.01 -10.95 -9.10
CA SER A 3 13.37 -12.07 -8.22
C SER A 3 13.09 -11.76 -6.75
N LEU A 4 12.90 -12.77 -5.90
CA LEU A 4 12.70 -12.56 -4.45
C LEU A 4 13.88 -11.83 -3.78
N SER A 5 15.10 -12.05 -4.27
CA SER A 5 16.30 -11.35 -3.78
C SER A 5 16.26 -9.87 -4.13
N GLU A 6 15.82 -9.53 -5.35
CA GLU A 6 15.64 -8.14 -5.78
C GLU A 6 14.53 -7.44 -4.97
N ILE A 7 13.39 -8.11 -4.77
CA ILE A 7 12.31 -7.60 -3.90
C ILE A 7 12.85 -7.30 -2.50
N ARG A 8 13.58 -8.25 -1.90
CA ARG A 8 14.17 -8.06 -0.56
C ARG A 8 15.15 -6.88 -0.54
N HIS A 9 16.04 -6.81 -1.52
CA HIS A 9 17.10 -5.81 -1.58
C HIS A 9 16.52 -4.39 -1.67
N ARG A 10 15.59 -4.14 -2.60
CA ARG A 10 14.95 -2.83 -2.72
C ARG A 10 14.12 -2.45 -1.49
N THR A 11 13.44 -3.44 -0.91
CA THR A 11 12.65 -3.22 0.32
C THR A 11 13.53 -2.78 1.48
N GLU A 12 14.71 -3.39 1.62
CA GLU A 12 15.66 -3.05 2.67
C GLU A 12 16.24 -1.64 2.48
N ILE A 13 16.56 -1.26 1.23
CA ILE A 13 17.05 0.09 0.90
C ILE A 13 15.99 1.16 1.20
N ILE A 14 14.75 0.97 0.73
CA ILE A 14 13.73 2.02 0.76
C ILE A 14 12.98 2.08 2.09
N PHE A 15 12.61 0.92 2.65
CA PHE A 15 11.83 0.86 3.89
C PHE A 15 12.70 0.61 5.12
N GLY A 16 14.01 0.37 4.98
CA GLY A 16 14.90 0.06 6.11
C GLY A 16 14.55 -1.25 6.82
N ARG A 17 13.83 -2.15 6.14
CA ARG A 17 13.33 -3.41 6.69
C ARG A 17 13.66 -4.57 5.76
N ARG A 18 14.33 -5.60 6.29
CA ARG A 18 14.60 -6.83 5.57
C ARG A 18 13.40 -7.77 5.59
N ALA A 19 12.73 -7.95 4.45
CA ALA A 19 11.58 -8.83 4.33
C ALA A 19 11.96 -10.32 4.43
N CYS A 20 11.17 -11.08 5.21
CA CYS A 20 11.30 -12.52 5.35
C CYS A 20 10.59 -13.27 4.21
N LEU A 21 10.77 -14.59 4.13
CA LEU A 21 10.33 -15.38 2.97
C LEU A 21 8.83 -15.28 2.67
N TRP A 22 7.96 -15.37 3.67
CA TRP A 22 6.52 -15.32 3.44
C TRP A 22 6.06 -13.94 2.95
N GLN A 23 6.67 -12.86 3.46
CA GLN A 23 6.37 -11.50 3.00
C GLN A 23 6.73 -11.35 1.52
N LEU A 24 7.90 -11.87 1.12
CA LEU A 24 8.35 -11.85 -0.27
C LEU A 24 7.43 -12.67 -1.18
N LYS A 25 6.94 -13.81 -0.69
CA LYS A 25 5.98 -14.64 -1.44
C LYS A 25 4.64 -13.93 -1.65
N VAL A 26 4.15 -13.18 -0.66
CA VAL A 26 2.96 -12.35 -0.82
C VAL A 26 3.21 -11.23 -1.83
N ALA A 27 4.36 -10.55 -1.76
CA ALA A 27 4.71 -9.49 -2.73
C ALA A 27 4.86 -10.02 -4.16
N GLU A 28 5.51 -11.18 -4.34
CA GLU A 28 5.63 -11.87 -5.63
C GLU A 28 4.25 -12.20 -6.21
N ALA A 29 3.36 -12.78 -5.39
CA ALA A 29 1.99 -13.06 -5.81
C ALA A 29 1.23 -11.77 -6.19
N PHE A 30 1.39 -10.70 -5.41
CA PHE A 30 0.76 -9.41 -5.71
C PHE A 30 1.24 -8.83 -7.05
N LEU A 31 2.54 -8.95 -7.35
CA LEU A 31 3.14 -8.49 -8.60
C LEU A 31 2.73 -9.34 -9.82
N LEU A 32 2.33 -10.60 -9.63
CA LEU A 32 1.85 -11.46 -10.72
C LEU A 32 0.43 -11.10 -11.19
N ARG A 33 -0.43 -10.61 -10.29
CA ARG A 33 -1.81 -10.17 -10.58
C ARG A 33 -2.68 -11.21 -11.28
N ASP A 34 -2.41 -12.50 -11.02
CA ASP A 34 -3.08 -13.63 -11.65
C ASP A 34 -4.17 -14.26 -10.76
N ARG A 35 -4.24 -13.86 -9.48
CA ARG A 35 -5.15 -14.42 -8.48
C ARG A 35 -5.35 -13.53 -7.27
N ASP A 36 -6.41 -13.80 -6.54
CA ASP A 36 -6.64 -13.24 -5.20
C ASP A 36 -5.72 -13.88 -4.15
N ILE A 37 -5.38 -13.11 -3.11
CA ILE A 37 -4.42 -13.52 -2.08
C ILE A 37 -5.03 -13.36 -0.69
N ILE A 38 -5.09 -14.46 0.06
CA ILE A 38 -5.42 -14.43 1.49
C ILE A 38 -4.12 -14.60 2.28
N CYS A 39 -3.73 -13.59 3.04
CA CYS A 39 -2.55 -13.61 3.91
C CYS A 39 -2.95 -13.64 5.38
N MET A 40 -2.70 -14.77 6.06
CA MET A 40 -2.89 -14.91 7.50
C MET A 40 -1.55 -14.79 8.24
N ALA A 41 -1.42 -13.79 9.09
CA ALA A 41 -0.28 -13.63 9.97
C ALA A 41 -0.68 -12.92 11.27
N GLY A 42 0.08 -13.11 12.34
CA GLY A 42 -0.18 -12.47 13.65
C GLY A 42 0.08 -10.96 13.62
N THR A 43 -0.52 -10.20 14.55
CA THR A 43 -0.22 -8.77 14.73
C THR A 43 1.26 -8.57 15.05
N GLY A 44 1.84 -7.45 14.61
CA GLY A 44 3.27 -7.16 14.78
C GLY A 44 4.20 -7.96 13.85
N LYS A 45 3.71 -8.93 13.08
CA LYS A 45 4.54 -9.72 12.13
C LYS A 45 4.92 -8.97 10.85
N GLY A 46 4.51 -7.72 10.69
CA GLY A 46 4.88 -6.90 9.52
C GLY A 46 4.05 -7.17 8.26
N LYS A 47 2.75 -7.48 8.42
CA LYS A 47 1.81 -7.68 7.31
C LYS A 47 1.74 -6.46 6.38
N THR A 48 1.69 -5.26 6.94
CA THR A 48 1.56 -4.02 6.16
C THR A 48 2.66 -3.86 5.11
N LEU A 49 3.88 -4.33 5.38
CA LEU A 49 5.00 -4.24 4.43
C LEU A 49 4.68 -4.97 3.11
N THR A 50 3.86 -6.03 3.14
CA THR A 50 3.50 -6.77 1.93
C THR A 50 2.62 -5.99 0.97
N PHE A 51 1.89 -4.97 1.46
CA PHE A 51 1.13 -4.07 0.60
C PHE A 51 2.06 -3.11 -0.16
N TRP A 52 3.16 -2.69 0.44
CA TRP A 52 4.02 -1.63 -0.11
C TRP A 52 5.15 -2.12 -0.99
N MET A 53 5.67 -3.33 -0.76
CA MET A 53 6.75 -3.90 -1.57
C MET A 53 6.45 -3.91 -3.09
N PRO A 54 5.23 -4.24 -3.55
CA PRO A 54 4.90 -4.21 -4.98
C PRO A 54 5.07 -2.82 -5.63
N LEU A 55 4.85 -1.73 -4.89
CA LEU A 55 4.96 -0.35 -5.39
C LEU A 55 6.39 0.02 -5.80
N LEU A 56 7.40 -0.71 -5.33
CA LEU A 56 8.81 -0.50 -5.69
C LEU A 56 9.16 -0.97 -7.11
N PHE A 57 8.26 -1.73 -7.73
CA PHE A 57 8.48 -2.42 -9.02
C PHE A 57 7.44 -2.09 -10.08
N ASP A 58 6.40 -1.35 -9.70
CA ASP A 58 5.39 -0.83 -10.61
C ASP A 58 5.27 0.67 -10.37
N SER A 59 5.58 1.48 -11.38
CA SER A 59 5.50 2.94 -11.31
C SER A 59 4.15 3.51 -11.77
N THR A 60 3.28 2.66 -12.32
CA THR A 60 2.10 3.07 -13.10
C THR A 60 0.79 2.82 -12.38
N SER A 61 0.71 1.77 -11.55
CA SER A 61 -0.55 1.40 -10.92
C SER A 61 -0.85 2.22 -9.67
N VAL A 62 -2.14 2.45 -9.43
CA VAL A 62 -2.67 2.96 -8.15
C VAL A 62 -3.09 1.78 -7.29
N GLN A 63 -2.74 1.82 -6.01
CA GLN A 63 -3.16 0.83 -5.02
C GLN A 63 -4.21 1.42 -4.08
N ILE A 64 -5.35 0.76 -3.94
CA ILE A 64 -6.39 1.12 -2.98
C ILE A 64 -6.29 0.20 -1.77
N VAL A 65 -6.20 0.77 -0.57
CA VAL A 65 -6.13 0.02 0.69
C VAL A 65 -7.30 0.42 1.58
N ILE A 66 -8.17 -0.54 1.87
CA ILE A 66 -9.33 -0.30 2.73
C ILE A 66 -8.98 -0.64 4.18
N THR A 67 -9.18 0.30 5.11
CA THR A 67 -8.91 0.09 6.54
C THR A 67 -9.92 0.85 7.41
N PRO A 68 -10.47 0.24 8.48
CA PRO A 68 -11.44 0.91 9.35
C PRO A 68 -10.81 1.94 10.30
N LEU A 69 -9.47 2.00 10.41
CA LEU A 69 -8.79 2.86 11.37
C LEU A 69 -8.15 4.07 10.70
N ASN A 70 -8.73 5.27 10.88
CA ASN A 70 -8.22 6.53 10.31
C ASN A 70 -6.77 6.81 10.73
N LEU A 71 -6.45 6.66 12.03
CA LEU A 71 -5.09 6.88 12.55
C LEU A 71 -4.06 5.95 11.88
N LEU A 72 -4.46 4.71 11.59
CA LEU A 72 -3.60 3.77 10.88
C LEU A 72 -3.40 4.19 9.43
N GLY A 73 -4.44 4.76 8.79
CA GLY A 73 -4.33 5.37 7.46
C GLY A 73 -3.30 6.48 7.42
N GLU A 74 -3.37 7.45 8.34
CA GLU A 74 -2.40 8.55 8.43
C GLU A 74 -0.96 8.06 8.68
N GLN A 75 -0.79 7.08 9.58
CA GLN A 75 0.53 6.48 9.83
C GLN A 75 1.11 5.83 8.57
N ASN A 76 0.27 5.16 7.77
CA ASN A 76 0.69 4.56 6.51
C ASN A 76 1.04 5.62 5.46
N VAL A 77 0.26 6.71 5.35
CA VAL A 77 0.60 7.85 4.46
C VAL A 77 1.96 8.41 4.83
N GLN A 78 2.23 8.64 6.12
CA GLN A 78 3.54 9.14 6.56
C GLN A 78 4.69 8.17 6.22
N ALA A 79 4.47 6.86 6.37
CA ALA A 79 5.47 5.85 6.02
C ALA A 79 5.76 5.81 4.50
N LEU A 80 4.72 5.93 3.67
CA LEU A 80 4.83 5.97 2.22
C LEU A 80 5.49 7.26 1.73
N THR A 81 5.15 8.41 2.31
CA THR A 81 5.78 9.70 2.00
C THR A 81 7.29 9.66 2.29
N LYS A 82 7.70 9.05 3.41
CA LYS A 82 9.14 8.84 3.73
C LYS A 82 9.84 7.94 2.72
N ALA A 83 9.11 7.03 2.09
CA ALA A 83 9.61 6.18 1.01
C ALA A 83 9.54 6.85 -0.38
N GLY A 84 9.16 8.13 -0.46
CA GLY A 84 9.01 8.86 -1.72
C GLY A 84 7.76 8.48 -2.52
N ILE A 85 6.79 7.80 -1.90
CA ILE A 85 5.56 7.36 -2.53
C ILE A 85 4.43 8.30 -2.11
N ARG A 86 3.82 9.00 -3.08
CA ARG A 86 2.66 9.86 -2.83
C ARG A 86 1.45 9.02 -2.46
N ALA A 87 0.92 9.24 -1.26
CA ALA A 87 -0.24 8.55 -0.72
C ALA A 87 -1.21 9.55 -0.09
N ILE A 88 -2.50 9.19 -0.05
CA ILE A 88 -3.56 9.96 0.61
C ILE A 88 -4.44 9.02 1.45
N SER A 89 -5.01 9.56 2.52
CA SER A 89 -5.98 8.91 3.39
C SER A 89 -7.34 9.59 3.25
N ILE A 90 -8.36 8.82 2.87
CA ILE A 90 -9.74 9.26 2.62
C ILE A 90 -10.66 8.66 3.67
N HIS A 91 -11.16 9.53 4.54
CA HIS A 91 -12.13 9.22 5.59
C HIS A 91 -13.10 10.40 5.72
N ALA A 92 -14.03 10.37 6.67
CA ALA A 92 -15.11 11.35 6.76
C ALA A 92 -14.65 12.83 6.71
N GLU A 93 -13.50 13.15 7.32
CA GLU A 93 -12.96 14.51 7.38
C GLU A 93 -12.18 14.91 6.13
N THR A 94 -11.62 13.96 5.39
CA THR A 94 -10.77 14.20 4.21
C THR A 94 -11.45 13.88 2.89
N ALA A 95 -12.66 13.33 2.90
CA ALA A 95 -13.47 13.03 1.72
C ALA A 95 -14.06 14.32 1.10
N THR A 96 -13.19 15.13 0.48
CA THR A 96 -13.53 16.40 -0.15
C THR A 96 -13.43 16.29 -1.68
N THR A 97 -14.21 17.10 -2.40
CA THR A 97 -14.15 17.17 -3.87
C THR A 97 -12.74 17.43 -4.39
N HIS A 98 -11.97 18.29 -3.73
CA HIS A 98 -10.59 18.57 -4.09
C HIS A 98 -9.70 17.32 -4.02
N HIS A 99 -9.80 16.53 -2.94
CA HIS A 99 -9.02 15.30 -2.82
C HIS A 99 -9.45 14.24 -3.84
N PHE A 100 -10.75 14.12 -4.13
CA PHE A 100 -11.23 13.20 -5.17
C PHE A 100 -10.74 13.60 -6.56
N GLN A 101 -10.75 14.89 -6.90
CA GLN A 101 -10.16 15.40 -8.15
C GLN A 101 -8.67 15.10 -8.27
N ALA A 102 -7.91 15.26 -7.17
CA ALA A 102 -6.49 14.89 -7.16
C ALA A 102 -6.27 13.38 -7.36
N ILE A 103 -7.16 12.54 -6.83
CA ILE A 103 -7.15 11.09 -7.07
C ILE A 103 -7.48 10.78 -8.54
N GLU A 104 -8.50 11.41 -9.13
CA GLU A 104 -8.88 11.27 -10.55
C GLU A 104 -7.72 11.68 -11.48
N ASN A 105 -6.98 12.73 -11.12
CA ASN A 105 -5.79 13.20 -11.82
C ASN A 105 -4.54 12.31 -11.60
N LEU A 106 -4.68 11.18 -10.90
CA LEU A 106 -3.59 10.24 -10.59
C LEU A 106 -2.42 10.89 -9.83
N GLU A 107 -2.72 11.86 -8.97
CA GLU A 107 -1.70 12.51 -8.14
C GLU A 107 -1.17 11.62 -7.01
N TYR A 108 -1.87 10.53 -6.69
CA TYR A 108 -1.48 9.58 -5.64
C TYR A 108 -1.28 8.17 -6.20
N ARG A 109 -0.24 7.49 -5.72
CA ARG A 109 0.04 6.08 -6.03
C ARG A 109 -0.67 5.13 -5.07
N VAL A 110 -1.03 5.61 -3.88
CA VAL A 110 -1.76 4.85 -2.87
C VAL A 110 -2.92 5.68 -2.34
N VAL A 111 -4.12 5.11 -2.37
CA VAL A 111 -5.32 5.67 -1.74
C VAL A 111 -5.72 4.75 -0.59
N ILE A 112 -5.55 5.23 0.63
CA ILE A 112 -5.99 4.52 1.83
C ILE A 112 -7.36 5.07 2.17
N VAL A 113 -8.38 4.22 2.28
CA VAL A 113 -9.77 4.67 2.35
C VAL A 113 -10.53 3.91 3.43
N SER A 114 -11.41 4.62 4.16
CA SER A 114 -12.29 3.98 5.14
C SER A 114 -13.40 3.20 4.42
N PRO A 115 -13.88 2.08 4.97
CA PRO A 115 -14.96 1.30 4.36
C PRO A 115 -16.20 2.17 4.04
N GLU A 116 -16.54 3.08 4.95
CA GLU A 116 -17.70 3.96 4.81
C GLU A 116 -17.57 4.91 3.62
N GLN A 117 -16.37 5.36 3.24
CA GLN A 117 -16.21 6.21 2.06
C GLN A 117 -16.29 5.41 0.75
N VAL A 118 -15.88 4.15 0.74
CA VAL A 118 -15.99 3.27 -0.45
C VAL A 118 -17.45 2.91 -0.75
N MET A 119 -18.29 2.86 0.29
CA MET A 119 -19.69 2.41 0.19
C MET A 119 -20.69 3.56 0.01
N LYS A 120 -20.24 4.80 -0.13
CA LYS A 120 -21.12 5.95 -0.39
C LYS A 120 -21.53 5.96 -1.86
N ASP A 121 -22.81 6.26 -2.09
CA ASP A 121 -23.40 6.47 -3.41
C ASP A 121 -22.97 7.81 -4.04
#